data_AF-A0A380ASP5-F1
#
_entry.id   AF-A0A380ASP5-F1
#
_cell.length_a   1.000
_cell.length_b   1.000
_cell.length_c   1.000
_cell.angle_alpha   90.00
_cell.angle_beta   90.00
_cell.angle_gamma   90.00
#
_symmetry.space_group_name_H-M   'P 1'
#
loop_
_entity.id
_entity.type
_entity.pdbx_description
1 polymer ?
#
loop_
_entity_poly.entity_id
_entity_poly.type
_entity_poly.pdbx_seq_one_letter_code
_entity_poly.pdbx_strand_id
1 'polypeptide(L)'
;MAQKNKWLQRTLLASALMMAGPLSSTSAAVVTSIRPVGFIAAAIADGVTPTEVLLPDGASPHDFALRPSDIQRLRAADLVVWVGPDMEAFLAKPLISISANRQVAISELSGVKPLLMKGEDDDHDHEHDHDHAADTHNNAGSDEGDGHHHGEYNMHVWLSPEVAKVTAIAIHDRLLELMPQNKDKLDANLRQFENLLTQTDKNVGNMLKPVQGKGYYVFHDAYGYFEKHFGLSPLGPFYR
;
A
#
# COMPACT_ATOMS: atom_id res chain seq x y z
N MET A 1 -81.17 28.11 35.19
CA MET A 1 -79.96 28.81 35.71
C MET A 1 -78.90 27.73 35.94
N ALA A 2 -77.67 27.76 35.47
CA ALA A 2 -76.87 28.78 34.82
C ALA A 2 -75.83 28.09 33.91
N GLN A 3 -75.55 28.73 32.78
CA GLN A 3 -74.52 28.37 31.80
C GLN A 3 -73.21 29.07 32.22
N LYS A 4 -72.10 28.33 32.40
CA LYS A 4 -70.76 28.92 32.48
C LYS A 4 -69.72 28.07 31.75
N ASN A 5 -69.25 28.69 30.67
CA ASN A 5 -68.06 28.43 29.84
C ASN A 5 -66.85 27.87 30.60
N LYS A 6 -66.10 27.01 29.92
CA LYS A 6 -64.64 27.16 29.67
C LYS A 6 -64.14 26.09 28.69
N TRP A 7 -64.35 26.38 27.41
CA TRP A 7 -63.53 25.89 26.31
C TRP A 7 -62.12 26.50 26.42
N LEU A 8 -61.10 25.79 25.93
CA LEU A 8 -59.65 26.08 25.94
C LEU A 8 -58.83 25.47 27.08
N GLN A 9 -58.54 24.17 26.96
CA GLN A 9 -57.18 23.70 27.23
C GLN A 9 -56.65 23.04 25.96
N ARG A 10 -55.85 23.82 25.23
CA ARG A 10 -55.00 23.37 24.14
C ARG A 10 -53.81 22.67 24.80
N THR A 11 -53.69 21.36 24.63
CA THR A 11 -52.44 20.64 24.90
C THR A 11 -51.98 20.03 23.59
N LEU A 12 -51.07 20.74 22.93
CA LEU A 12 -50.28 20.27 21.80
C LEU A 12 -49.34 19.18 22.32
N LEU A 13 -49.66 17.91 22.06
CA LEU A 13 -48.65 16.85 22.08
C LEU A 13 -47.89 16.90 20.75
N ALA A 14 -46.85 17.73 20.69
CA ALA A 14 -45.80 17.59 19.69
C ALA A 14 -44.80 16.55 20.21
N SER A 15 -45.08 15.26 20.02
CA SER A 15 -44.07 14.23 20.20
C SER A 15 -43.06 14.34 19.08
N ALA A 16 -41.89 14.89 19.42
CA ALA A 16 -40.73 15.00 18.56
C ALA A 16 -40.35 13.63 18.01
N LEU A 17 -40.54 13.46 16.70
CA LEU A 17 -39.94 12.37 15.94
C LEU A 17 -38.43 12.68 15.89
N MET A 18 -37.65 12.08 16.79
CA MET A 18 -36.19 12.06 16.65
C MET A 18 -35.86 11.22 15.41
N MET A 19 -35.76 11.89 14.27
CA MET A 19 -35.02 11.38 13.13
C MET A 19 -33.55 11.30 13.54
N ALA A 20 -33.16 10.13 14.07
CA ALA A 20 -31.78 9.73 14.07
C ALA A 20 -31.36 9.60 12.60
N GLY A 21 -30.84 10.68 12.02
CA GLY A 21 -30.12 10.59 10.75
C GLY A 21 -28.97 9.60 10.93
N PRO A 22 -28.55 8.90 9.85
CA PRO A 22 -27.35 8.08 9.93
C PRO A 22 -26.21 9.00 10.38
N LEU A 23 -25.61 8.68 11.52
CA LEU A 23 -24.29 9.21 11.85
C LEU A 23 -23.42 8.87 10.66
N SER A 24 -22.97 9.87 9.91
CA SER A 24 -21.89 9.67 8.95
C SER A 24 -20.77 9.01 9.73
N SER A 25 -20.54 7.72 9.50
CA SER A 25 -19.36 7.06 10.03
C SER A 25 -18.19 7.85 9.50
N THR A 26 -17.46 8.53 10.39
CA THR A 26 -16.07 8.87 10.15
C THR A 26 -15.44 7.57 9.67
N SER A 27 -15.29 7.39 8.36
CA SER A 27 -15.12 6.05 7.79
C SER A 27 -13.72 5.57 8.13
N ALA A 28 -13.63 4.90 9.27
CA ALA A 28 -12.50 4.11 9.67
C ALA A 28 -12.31 3.05 8.58
N ALA A 29 -11.14 3.06 7.95
CA ALA A 29 -10.85 2.32 6.72
C ALA A 29 -9.41 1.79 6.75
N VAL A 30 -9.13 0.77 5.94
CA VAL A 30 -7.76 0.44 5.54
C VAL A 30 -7.35 1.37 4.41
N VAL A 31 -6.34 2.22 4.64
CA VAL A 31 -5.80 3.11 3.62
C VAL A 31 -4.52 2.52 3.06
N THR A 32 -4.50 2.23 1.76
CA THR A 32 -3.31 1.72 1.07
C THR A 32 -2.64 2.81 0.24
N SER A 33 -1.31 2.79 0.16
CA SER A 33 -0.55 3.76 -0.64
C SER A 33 -0.93 3.70 -2.13
N ILE A 34 -0.83 2.51 -2.73
CA ILE A 34 -1.02 2.27 -4.15
C ILE A 34 -2.10 1.21 -4.41
N ARG A 35 -2.68 1.24 -5.62
CA ARG A 35 -3.79 0.37 -5.99
C ARG A 35 -3.50 -1.14 -5.89
N PRO A 36 -2.33 -1.66 -6.31
CA PRO A 36 -2.02 -3.08 -6.16
C PRO A 36 -2.02 -3.56 -4.70
N VAL A 37 -1.50 -2.74 -3.78
CA VAL A 37 -1.57 -3.01 -2.33
C VAL A 37 -3.02 -2.95 -1.85
N GLY A 38 -3.82 -2.02 -2.39
CA GLY A 38 -5.26 -1.93 -2.19
C GLY A 38 -6.02 -3.21 -2.56
N PHE A 39 -5.61 -3.94 -3.61
CA PHE A 39 -6.23 -5.22 -3.96
C PHE A 39 -6.04 -6.29 -2.89
N ILE A 40 -4.83 -6.36 -2.30
CA ILE A 40 -4.52 -7.30 -1.21
C ILE A 40 -5.34 -6.91 0.03
N ALA A 41 -5.30 -5.63 0.42
CA ALA A 41 -6.03 -5.13 1.57
C ALA A 41 -7.53 -5.34 1.46
N ALA A 42 -8.13 -5.03 0.29
CA ALA A 42 -9.56 -5.21 0.06
C ALA A 42 -9.98 -6.69 0.16
N ALA A 43 -9.14 -7.62 -0.30
CA ALA A 43 -9.43 -9.05 -0.17
C ALA A 43 -9.49 -9.51 1.30
N ILE A 44 -8.64 -8.94 2.16
CA ILE A 44 -8.62 -9.28 3.59
C ILE A 44 -9.69 -8.53 4.38
N ALA A 45 -9.95 -7.27 4.05
CA ALA A 45 -10.91 -6.41 4.74
C ALA A 45 -12.36 -6.55 4.26
N ASP A 46 -12.61 -7.32 3.20
CA ASP A 46 -13.95 -7.53 2.62
C ASP A 46 -15.00 -7.85 3.70
N GLY A 47 -16.10 -7.10 3.72
CA GLY A 47 -17.18 -7.26 4.71
C GLY A 47 -16.82 -6.91 6.16
N VAL A 48 -15.61 -6.40 6.43
CA VAL A 48 -15.14 -5.99 7.77
C VAL A 48 -15.02 -4.46 7.86
N THR A 49 -14.25 -3.85 6.98
CA THR A 49 -14.00 -2.40 6.93
C THR A 49 -13.67 -1.98 5.49
N PRO A 50 -14.07 -0.77 5.04
CA PRO A 50 -13.74 -0.33 3.69
C PRO A 50 -12.23 -0.22 3.45
N THR A 51 -11.83 -0.31 2.18
CA THR A 51 -10.46 -0.07 1.73
C THR A 51 -10.42 1.16 0.82
N GLU A 52 -9.50 2.08 1.07
CA GLU A 52 -9.25 3.26 0.26
C GLU A 52 -7.83 3.26 -0.29
N VAL A 53 -7.66 3.79 -1.50
CA VAL A 53 -6.34 4.00 -2.10
C VAL A 53 -5.98 5.48 -2.01
N LEU A 54 -4.75 5.75 -1.59
CA LEU A 54 -4.23 7.10 -1.43
C LEU A 54 -3.88 7.70 -2.78
N LEU A 55 -3.06 7.00 -3.57
CA LEU A 55 -2.58 7.42 -4.88
C LEU A 55 -3.71 7.30 -5.92
N PRO A 56 -4.06 8.40 -6.62
CA PRO A 56 -5.10 8.38 -7.64
C PRO A 56 -4.63 7.66 -8.90
N ASP A 57 -5.58 7.27 -9.75
CA ASP A 57 -5.26 6.64 -11.04
C ASP A 57 -4.42 7.56 -11.92
N GLY A 58 -3.38 6.99 -12.53
CA GLY A 58 -2.45 7.69 -13.41
C GLY A 58 -1.32 8.44 -12.71
N ALA A 59 -1.34 8.56 -11.38
CA ALA A 59 -0.20 9.10 -10.63
C ALA A 59 0.87 8.01 -10.39
N SER A 60 2.15 8.42 -10.35
CA SER A 60 3.26 7.53 -10.04
C SER A 60 3.59 7.59 -8.54
N PRO A 61 3.93 6.46 -7.90
CA PRO A 61 4.39 6.48 -6.51
C PRO A 61 5.74 7.19 -6.34
N HIS A 62 6.51 7.38 -7.42
CA HIS A 62 7.83 8.00 -7.39
C HIS A 62 7.80 9.54 -7.40
N ASP A 63 6.69 10.17 -7.82
CA ASP A 63 6.60 11.63 -8.00
C ASP A 63 5.41 12.28 -7.25
N PHE A 64 4.72 11.53 -6.40
CA PHE A 64 3.50 12.00 -5.77
C PHE A 64 3.75 12.95 -4.59
N ALA A 65 2.93 14.00 -4.51
CA ALA A 65 2.89 14.94 -3.40
C ALA A 65 1.58 14.84 -2.62
N LEU A 66 1.66 14.62 -1.31
CA LEU A 66 0.49 14.54 -0.43
C LEU A 66 -0.26 15.87 -0.35
N ARG A 67 -1.59 15.81 -0.45
CA ARG A 67 -2.47 16.94 -0.13
C ARG A 67 -2.81 16.93 1.36
N PRO A 68 -3.21 18.08 1.95
CA PRO A 68 -3.67 18.12 3.34
C PRO A 68 -4.80 17.13 3.65
N SER A 69 -5.72 16.90 2.70
CA SER A 69 -6.79 15.90 2.82
C SER A 69 -6.25 14.47 2.91
N ASP A 70 -5.14 14.17 2.24
CA ASP A 70 -4.51 12.84 2.26
C ASP A 70 -3.91 12.56 3.64
N ILE A 71 -3.28 13.57 4.26
CA ILE A 71 -2.77 13.49 5.64
C ILE A 71 -3.92 13.25 6.64
N GLN A 72 -5.06 13.90 6.45
CA GLN A 72 -6.24 13.69 7.30
C GLN A 72 -6.77 12.26 7.16
N ARG A 73 -6.85 11.73 5.93
CA ARG A 73 -7.24 10.33 5.67
C ARG A 73 -6.29 9.35 6.37
N LEU A 74 -4.98 9.53 6.23
CA LEU A 74 -3.98 8.68 6.87
C LEU A 74 -4.14 8.66 8.41
N ARG A 75 -4.38 9.82 9.04
CA ARG A 75 -4.57 9.90 10.51
C ARG A 75 -5.85 9.22 10.98
N ALA A 76 -6.91 9.26 10.17
CA ALA A 76 -8.22 8.69 10.47
C ALA A 76 -8.31 7.18 10.18
N ALA A 77 -7.41 6.63 9.36
CA ALA A 77 -7.41 5.23 8.94
C ALA A 77 -7.23 4.25 10.12
N ASP A 78 -7.95 3.13 10.16
CA ASP A 78 -7.69 2.09 11.15
C ASP A 78 -6.30 1.49 10.96
N LEU A 79 -5.95 1.26 9.71
CA LEU A 79 -4.70 0.66 9.28
C LEU A 79 -4.19 1.34 8.01
N VAL A 80 -2.91 1.71 7.99
CA VAL A 80 -2.23 2.16 6.78
C VAL A 80 -1.32 1.04 6.24
N VAL A 81 -1.40 0.74 4.95
CA VAL A 81 -0.55 -0.27 4.30
C VAL A 81 0.19 0.37 3.13
N TRP A 82 1.51 0.22 3.11
CA TRP A 82 2.37 0.84 2.11
C TRP A 82 3.60 -0.01 1.84
N VAL A 83 4.28 0.20 0.72
CA VAL A 83 5.46 -0.60 0.39
C VAL A 83 6.59 -0.29 1.34
N GLY A 84 6.93 0.98 1.51
CA GLY A 84 7.96 1.40 2.45
C GLY A 84 8.67 2.69 2.03
N PRO A 85 9.67 3.13 2.81
CA PRO A 85 10.33 4.42 2.61
C PRO A 85 11.02 4.56 1.25
N ASP A 86 11.52 3.44 0.70
CA ASP A 86 12.26 3.41 -0.58
C ASP A 86 11.34 3.38 -1.82
N MET A 87 10.00 3.39 -1.63
CA MET A 87 9.02 3.46 -2.71
C MET A 87 8.14 4.70 -2.55
N GLU A 88 7.40 4.81 -1.45
CA GLU A 88 6.53 5.96 -1.20
C GLU A 88 7.19 6.91 -0.20
N ALA A 89 8.32 7.51 -0.59
CA ALA A 89 9.10 8.42 0.27
C ALA A 89 8.25 9.55 0.86
N PHE A 90 7.21 9.99 0.14
CA PHE A 90 6.24 11.00 0.60
C PHE A 90 5.43 10.57 1.84
N LEU A 91 5.38 9.27 2.17
CA LEU A 91 4.71 8.72 3.35
C LEU A 91 5.61 8.59 4.58
N ALA A 92 6.94 8.54 4.40
CA ALA A 92 7.86 8.25 5.49
C ALA A 92 7.68 9.21 6.69
N LYS A 93 7.62 10.52 6.43
CA LYS A 93 7.45 11.53 7.49
C LYS A 93 6.05 11.55 8.12
N PRO A 94 4.94 11.56 7.35
CA PRO A 94 3.59 11.49 7.92
C PRO A 94 3.35 10.27 8.82
N LEU A 95 3.88 9.10 8.46
CA LEU A 95 3.61 7.85 9.16
C LEU A 95 4.39 7.68 10.48
N ILE A 96 5.43 8.47 10.73
CA ILE A 96 6.10 8.55 12.05
C ILE A 96 5.10 8.87 13.17
N SER A 97 4.08 9.67 12.87
CA SER A 97 3.05 10.07 13.85
C SER A 97 1.95 9.04 14.06
N ILE A 98 1.92 7.96 13.27
CA ILE A 98 0.93 6.88 13.36
C ILE A 98 1.52 5.73 14.19
N SER A 99 0.73 5.19 15.12
CA SER A 99 1.16 4.07 15.97
C SER A 99 1.60 2.87 15.13
N ALA A 100 2.68 2.20 15.53
CA ALA A 100 3.26 1.07 14.79
C ALA A 100 2.29 -0.10 14.54
N ASN A 101 1.29 -0.29 15.43
CA ASN A 101 0.24 -1.31 15.25
C ASN A 101 -0.88 -0.88 14.27
N ARG A 102 -0.89 0.37 13.81
CA ARG A 102 -1.83 0.92 12.82
C ARG A 102 -1.16 1.14 11.46
N GLN A 103 0.02 0.56 11.25
CA GLN A 103 0.70 0.61 9.97
C GLN A 103 1.41 -0.70 9.62
N VAL A 104 1.51 -0.97 8.33
CA VAL A 104 2.29 -2.07 7.74
C VAL A 104 3.14 -1.50 6.62
N ALA A 105 4.47 -1.47 6.84
CA ALA A 105 5.47 -1.24 5.80
C ALA A 105 5.89 -2.60 5.24
N ILE A 106 5.52 -2.91 4.00
CA ILE A 106 5.70 -4.24 3.40
C ILE A 106 7.18 -4.63 3.32
N SER A 107 8.05 -3.71 2.90
CA SER A 107 9.50 -3.95 2.76
C SER A 107 10.18 -4.24 4.10
N GLU A 108 9.57 -3.82 5.22
CA GLU A 108 10.10 -4.03 6.56
C GLU A 108 9.64 -5.34 7.22
N LEU A 109 8.67 -6.04 6.62
CA LEU A 109 8.19 -7.32 7.12
C LEU A 109 9.33 -8.35 7.11
N SER A 110 9.49 -9.08 8.21
CA SER A 110 10.55 -10.09 8.36
C SER A 110 10.47 -11.20 7.31
N GLY A 111 9.27 -11.54 6.83
CA GLY A 111 9.06 -12.49 5.74
C GLY A 111 9.29 -11.92 4.34
N VAL A 112 9.38 -10.59 4.19
CA VAL A 112 9.62 -9.92 2.89
C VAL A 112 11.08 -9.60 2.68
N LYS A 113 11.82 -9.17 3.71
CA LYS A 113 13.25 -8.82 3.60
C LYS A 113 14.11 -9.88 2.87
N PRO A 114 13.96 -11.20 3.12
CA PRO A 114 14.74 -12.22 2.42
C PRO A 114 14.34 -12.42 0.95
N LEU A 115 13.19 -11.88 0.52
CA LEU A 115 12.66 -11.98 -0.84
C LEU A 115 13.08 -10.80 -1.71
N LEU A 116 13.62 -9.73 -1.12
CA LEU A 116 13.97 -8.51 -1.85
C LEU A 116 15.05 -8.79 -2.90
N MET A 117 14.83 -8.24 -4.09
CA MET A 117 15.77 -8.31 -5.21
C MET A 117 16.56 -7.01 -5.28
N LYS A 118 17.86 -7.09 -5.54
CA LYS A 118 18.68 -5.90 -5.83
C LYS A 118 18.14 -5.18 -7.07
N GLY A 119 18.28 -3.85 -7.09
CA GLY A 119 18.05 -3.08 -8.32
C GLY A 119 19.09 -3.41 -9.40
N GLU A 120 18.74 -3.27 -10.68
CA GLU A 120 19.67 -3.53 -11.79
C GLU A 120 20.85 -2.53 -11.85
N ASP A 121 20.76 -1.38 -11.17
CA ASP A 121 21.81 -0.34 -11.19
C ASP A 121 23.05 -0.69 -10.36
N ASP A 122 23.02 -1.80 -9.59
CA ASP A 122 24.12 -2.26 -8.73
C ASP A 122 25.09 -3.25 -9.42
N ASP A 123 24.88 -3.60 -10.71
CA ASP A 123 25.73 -4.54 -11.45
C ASP A 123 27.00 -3.91 -12.08
N HIS A 124 27.34 -2.67 -11.70
CA HIS A 124 28.53 -1.96 -12.18
C HIS A 124 29.38 -1.32 -11.08
N ASP A 125 29.84 -2.11 -10.10
CA ASP A 125 31.09 -1.76 -9.41
C ASP A 125 32.27 -2.17 -10.27
N HIS A 126 32.71 -1.22 -11.09
CA HIS A 126 33.99 -1.23 -11.75
C HIS A 126 35.11 -1.35 -10.71
N GLU A 127 35.92 -2.41 -10.84
CA GLU A 127 37.28 -2.46 -10.30
C GLU A 127 38.07 -1.26 -10.86
N HIS A 128 38.08 -0.16 -10.11
CA HIS A 128 39.01 0.95 -10.32
C HIS A 128 40.15 0.84 -9.32
N ASP A 129 41.17 0.11 -9.75
CA ASP A 129 42.54 0.21 -9.27
C ASP A 129 43.05 1.65 -9.53
N HIS A 130 43.16 2.46 -8.47
CA HIS A 130 43.85 3.75 -8.52
C HIS A 130 44.65 4.00 -7.23
N ASP A 131 45.93 3.69 -7.32
CA ASP A 131 46.98 4.45 -6.63
C ASP A 131 46.80 5.96 -6.89
N HIS A 132 46.77 6.78 -5.83
CA HIS A 132 47.70 7.90 -5.59
C HIS A 132 47.24 8.85 -4.45
N ALA A 133 48.23 9.11 -3.57
CA ALA A 133 48.64 10.35 -2.91
C ALA A 133 47.66 11.53 -2.66
N ALA A 134 47.85 12.10 -1.47
CA ALA A 134 47.24 13.31 -0.93
C ALA A 134 47.31 14.54 -1.85
N ASP A 135 46.25 15.35 -1.84
CA ASP A 135 46.36 16.78 -1.54
C ASP A 135 44.99 17.42 -1.23
N THR A 136 45.03 18.35 -0.27
CA THR A 136 43.93 19.18 0.23
C THR A 136 43.52 20.27 -0.75
N HIS A 137 42.22 20.52 -0.95
CA HIS A 137 41.68 21.88 -1.17
C HIS A 137 40.17 21.96 -0.86
N ASN A 138 39.82 22.93 0.00
CA ASN A 138 38.49 23.53 0.14
C ASN A 138 38.19 24.41 -1.09
N ASN A 139 36.98 24.35 -1.67
CA ASN A 139 35.93 25.39 -1.55
C ASN A 139 34.78 25.16 -2.55
N ALA A 140 33.58 25.57 -2.13
CA ALA A 140 32.45 26.08 -2.92
C ALA A 140 31.59 25.13 -3.79
N GLY A 141 30.27 25.22 -3.54
CA GLY A 141 29.23 25.09 -4.57
C GLY A 141 28.69 23.68 -4.79
N SER A 142 27.81 23.20 -3.91
CA SER A 142 26.92 22.09 -4.24
C SER A 142 25.73 22.62 -5.04
N ASP A 143 25.96 22.84 -6.32
CA ASP A 143 24.91 22.70 -7.32
C ASP A 143 25.04 21.31 -7.95
N GLU A 144 23.90 20.74 -8.31
CA GLU A 144 23.73 19.55 -9.14
C GLU A 144 23.96 18.16 -8.52
N GLY A 145 22.88 17.38 -8.59
CA GLY A 145 22.82 15.97 -8.28
C GLY A 145 21.39 15.60 -7.92
N ASP A 146 20.46 15.71 -8.87
CA ASP A 146 19.17 15.02 -8.84
C ASP A 146 19.45 13.51 -8.93
N GLY A 147 20.08 12.98 -7.89
CA GLY A 147 20.38 11.58 -7.73
C GLY A 147 19.07 10.94 -7.31
N HIS A 148 18.36 10.40 -8.29
CA HIS A 148 17.31 9.42 -8.04
C HIS A 148 17.88 8.40 -7.07
N HIS A 149 17.47 8.46 -5.80
CA HIS A 149 17.80 7.48 -4.78
C HIS A 149 17.14 6.17 -5.21
N HIS A 150 17.78 5.45 -6.12
CA HIS A 150 17.51 4.04 -6.34
C HIS A 150 18.01 3.35 -5.08
N GLY A 151 17.07 2.99 -4.19
CA GLY A 151 17.40 2.17 -3.04
C GLY A 151 18.06 0.87 -3.50
N GLU A 152 18.85 0.24 -2.62
CA GLU A 152 19.59 -1.01 -2.87
C GLU A 152 18.73 -2.11 -3.51
N TYR A 153 17.42 -2.09 -3.25
CA TYR A 153 16.47 -3.11 -3.67
C TYR A 153 15.38 -2.55 -4.59
N ASN A 154 14.97 -3.36 -5.58
CA ASN A 154 13.79 -3.09 -6.38
C ASN A 154 12.54 -3.17 -5.49
N MET A 155 11.79 -2.08 -5.36
CA MET A 155 10.63 -1.98 -4.48
C MET A 155 9.28 -2.28 -5.14
N HIS A 156 9.24 -2.78 -6.38
CA HIS A 156 7.99 -3.19 -7.04
C HIS A 156 7.46 -4.54 -6.52
N VAL A 157 7.50 -4.73 -5.21
CA VAL A 157 7.31 -6.00 -4.48
C VAL A 157 5.88 -6.56 -4.60
N TRP A 158 4.89 -5.71 -4.93
CA TRP A 158 3.50 -6.14 -5.12
C TRP A 158 3.32 -7.08 -6.32
N LEU A 159 4.32 -7.16 -7.20
CA LEU A 159 4.36 -8.08 -8.33
C LEU A 159 4.90 -9.48 -7.97
N SER A 160 5.35 -9.70 -6.73
CA SER A 160 5.67 -11.02 -6.19
C SER A 160 4.44 -11.67 -5.54
N PRO A 161 3.98 -12.85 -6.00
CA PRO A 161 2.94 -13.61 -5.31
C PRO A 161 3.32 -13.96 -3.86
N GLU A 162 4.60 -14.23 -3.61
CA GLU A 162 5.11 -14.59 -2.27
C GLU A 162 5.04 -13.39 -1.32
N VAL A 163 5.46 -12.19 -1.78
CA VAL A 163 5.30 -10.96 -0.99
C VAL A 163 3.83 -10.62 -0.78
N ALA A 164 2.98 -10.82 -1.80
CA ALA A 164 1.54 -10.60 -1.67
C ALA A 164 0.92 -11.49 -0.58
N LYS A 165 1.35 -12.76 -0.47
CA LYS A 165 0.95 -13.66 0.60
C LYS A 165 1.38 -13.17 1.98
N VAL A 166 2.65 -12.80 2.14
CA VAL A 166 3.18 -12.29 3.43
C VAL A 166 2.47 -10.99 3.83
N THR A 167 2.19 -10.12 2.85
CA THR A 167 1.44 -8.88 3.05
C THR A 167 0.01 -9.16 3.52
N ALA A 168 -0.68 -10.12 2.89
CA ALA A 168 -2.03 -10.51 3.30
C ALA A 168 -2.10 -11.01 4.74
N ILE A 169 -1.12 -11.82 5.16
CA ILE A 169 -1.00 -12.31 6.55
C ILE A 169 -0.78 -11.13 7.50
N ALA A 170 0.14 -10.21 7.19
CA ALA A 170 0.38 -9.04 8.03
C ALA A 170 -0.86 -8.13 8.17
N ILE A 171 -1.62 -7.91 7.09
CA ILE A 171 -2.87 -7.15 7.14
C ILE A 171 -3.90 -7.87 8.00
N HIS A 172 -4.06 -9.19 7.82
CA HIS A 172 -4.97 -10.01 8.61
C HIS A 172 -4.66 -9.88 10.10
N ASP A 173 -3.40 -10.07 10.49
CA ASP A 173 -2.99 -10.07 11.89
C ASP A 173 -3.21 -8.70 12.54
N ARG A 174 -2.91 -7.60 11.83
CA ARG A 174 -3.20 -6.25 12.30
C ARG A 174 -4.69 -5.98 12.44
N LEU A 175 -5.50 -6.39 11.47
CA LEU A 175 -6.95 -6.23 11.56
C LEU A 175 -7.54 -7.08 12.67
N LEU A 176 -6.99 -8.25 12.96
CA LEU A 176 -7.43 -9.09 14.07
C LEU A 176 -7.09 -8.48 15.44
N GLU A 177 -5.92 -7.84 15.56
CA GLU A 177 -5.55 -7.06 16.75
C GLU A 177 -6.49 -5.86 16.97
N LEU A 178 -6.82 -5.14 15.89
CA LEU A 178 -7.66 -3.93 15.93
C LEU A 178 -9.16 -4.24 16.04
N MET A 179 -9.60 -5.37 15.50
CA MET A 179 -11.02 -5.74 15.35
C MET A 179 -11.25 -7.22 15.69
N PRO A 180 -10.96 -7.67 16.93
CA PRO A 180 -11.00 -9.08 17.31
C PRO A 180 -12.40 -9.73 17.15
N GLN A 181 -13.47 -8.94 17.20
CA GLN A 181 -14.84 -9.39 16.95
C GLN A 181 -15.07 -9.91 15.52
N ASN A 182 -14.21 -9.56 14.57
CA ASN A 182 -14.34 -9.92 13.16
C ASN A 182 -13.49 -11.15 12.78
N LYS A 183 -12.97 -11.88 13.77
CA LYS A 183 -12.04 -13.00 13.58
C LYS A 183 -12.50 -13.98 12.50
N ASP A 184 -13.72 -14.52 12.60
CA ASP A 184 -14.18 -15.57 11.69
C ASP A 184 -14.22 -15.10 10.23
N LYS A 185 -14.56 -13.82 10.00
CA LYS A 185 -14.60 -13.22 8.67
C LYS A 185 -13.19 -12.94 8.14
N LEU A 186 -12.30 -12.39 8.97
CA LEU A 186 -10.89 -12.17 8.60
C LEU A 186 -10.18 -13.49 8.27
N ASP A 187 -10.34 -14.50 9.12
CA ASP A 187 -9.83 -15.86 8.92
C ASP A 187 -10.33 -16.46 7.58
N ALA A 188 -11.62 -16.28 7.26
CA ALA A 188 -12.21 -16.76 6.02
C ALA A 188 -11.68 -16.03 4.80
N ASN A 189 -11.55 -14.69 4.88
CA ASN A 189 -11.02 -13.85 3.82
C ASN A 189 -9.56 -14.22 3.51
N LEU A 190 -8.72 -14.44 4.52
CA LEU A 190 -7.32 -14.86 4.32
C LEU A 190 -7.24 -16.22 3.61
N ARG A 191 -8.01 -17.22 4.06
CA ARG A 191 -8.07 -18.53 3.39
C ARG A 191 -8.52 -18.42 1.93
N GLN A 192 -9.52 -17.58 1.66
CA GLN A 192 -10.01 -17.35 0.29
C GLN A 192 -8.94 -16.69 -0.57
N PHE A 193 -8.24 -15.68 -0.05
CA PHE A 193 -7.15 -15.01 -0.74
C PHE A 193 -6.02 -15.99 -1.08
N GLU A 194 -5.56 -16.80 -0.14
CA GLU A 194 -4.48 -17.78 -0.37
C GLU A 194 -4.85 -18.81 -1.44
N ASN A 195 -6.10 -19.29 -1.45
CA ASN A 195 -6.60 -20.21 -2.47
C ASN A 195 -6.65 -19.55 -3.85
N LEU A 196 -7.18 -18.33 -3.94
CA LEU A 196 -7.26 -17.59 -5.20
C LEU A 196 -5.88 -17.23 -5.74
N LEU A 197 -4.95 -16.84 -4.86
CA LEU A 197 -3.57 -16.55 -5.21
C LEU A 197 -2.89 -17.79 -5.81
N THR A 198 -3.02 -18.94 -5.13
CA THR A 198 -2.46 -20.22 -5.61
C THR A 198 -3.04 -20.63 -6.97
N GLN A 199 -4.35 -20.48 -7.16
CA GLN A 199 -4.99 -20.81 -8.43
C GLN A 199 -4.57 -19.86 -9.55
N THR A 200 -4.49 -18.55 -9.24
CA THR A 200 -4.09 -17.51 -10.19
C THR A 200 -2.65 -17.70 -10.62
N ASP A 201 -1.76 -17.95 -9.65
CA ASP A 201 -0.36 -18.25 -9.88
C ASP A 201 -0.16 -19.38 -10.90
N LYS A 202 -0.81 -20.53 -10.65
CA LYS A 202 -0.79 -21.67 -11.57
C LYS A 202 -1.33 -21.34 -12.96
N ASN A 203 -2.41 -20.55 -13.02
CA ASN A 203 -3.03 -20.17 -14.29
C ASN A 203 -2.12 -19.25 -15.11
N VAL A 204 -1.56 -18.21 -14.48
CA VAL A 204 -0.64 -17.27 -15.11
C VAL A 204 0.63 -17.99 -15.55
N GLY A 205 1.20 -18.86 -14.72
CA GLY A 205 2.35 -19.67 -15.10
C GLY A 205 2.08 -20.54 -16.33
N ASN A 206 0.89 -21.15 -16.45
CA ASN A 206 0.53 -21.90 -17.65
C ASN A 206 0.34 -21.01 -18.89
N MET A 207 -0.21 -19.81 -18.73
CA MET A 207 -0.38 -18.85 -19.81
C MET A 207 0.96 -18.34 -20.35
N LEU A 208 1.95 -18.18 -19.48
CA LEU A 208 3.26 -17.61 -19.83
C LEU A 208 4.28 -18.63 -20.33
N LYS A 209 4.08 -19.93 -20.08
CA LYS A 209 4.95 -21.01 -20.61
C LYS A 209 5.37 -20.85 -22.08
N PRO A 210 4.47 -20.52 -23.04
CA PRO A 210 4.84 -20.43 -24.46
C PRO A 210 5.74 -19.23 -24.82
N VAL A 211 5.98 -18.31 -23.90
CA VAL A 211 6.80 -17.10 -24.10
C VAL A 211 8.04 -17.06 -23.22
N GLN A 212 8.25 -18.07 -22.36
CA GLN A 212 9.50 -18.22 -21.62
C GLN A 212 10.69 -18.27 -22.59
N GLY A 213 11.74 -17.49 -22.32
CA GLY A 213 12.92 -17.36 -23.19
C GLY A 213 12.77 -16.42 -24.40
N LYS A 214 11.61 -15.79 -24.62
CA LYS A 214 11.45 -14.77 -25.66
C LYS A 214 11.82 -13.40 -25.10
N GLY A 215 12.84 -12.78 -25.68
CA GLY A 215 13.29 -11.44 -25.32
C GLY A 215 12.24 -10.35 -25.60
N TYR A 216 12.13 -9.39 -24.69
CA TYR A 216 11.33 -8.17 -24.86
C TYR A 216 11.95 -7.00 -24.09
N TYR A 217 11.58 -5.77 -24.45
CA TYR A 217 11.96 -4.56 -23.72
C TYR A 217 10.75 -3.99 -22.97
N VAL A 218 11.02 -3.31 -21.86
CA VAL A 218 10.01 -2.62 -21.05
C VAL A 218 10.30 -1.12 -20.97
N PHE A 219 9.28 -0.30 -20.71
CA PHE A 219 9.50 1.15 -20.51
C PHE A 219 10.08 1.49 -19.14
N HIS A 220 9.75 0.70 -18.13
CA HIS A 220 10.15 0.91 -16.74
C HIS A 220 10.50 -0.43 -16.11
N ASP A 221 11.60 -0.50 -15.39
CA ASP A 221 12.03 -1.71 -14.68
C ASP A 221 11.24 -1.92 -13.38
N ALA A 222 9.98 -2.34 -13.56
CA ALA A 222 9.08 -2.66 -12.46
C ALA A 222 8.84 -4.17 -12.29
N TYR A 223 9.17 -4.99 -13.29
CA TYR A 223 8.56 -6.31 -13.43
C TYR A 223 9.41 -7.45 -12.87
N GLY A 224 10.63 -7.18 -12.39
CA GLY A 224 11.62 -8.20 -12.01
C GLY A 224 11.11 -9.31 -11.09
N TYR A 225 10.27 -9.00 -10.10
CA TYR A 225 9.65 -10.02 -9.23
C TYR A 225 8.74 -10.98 -10.01
N PHE A 226 7.86 -10.43 -10.85
CA PHE A 226 6.94 -11.20 -11.68
C PHE A 226 7.69 -12.03 -12.72
N GLU A 227 8.68 -11.42 -13.35
CA GLU A 227 9.50 -12.03 -14.39
C GLU A 227 10.33 -13.19 -13.84
N LYS A 228 10.98 -13.00 -12.70
CA LYS A 228 11.71 -14.05 -11.98
C LYS A 228 10.79 -15.20 -11.60
N HIS A 229 9.61 -14.89 -11.04
CA HIS A 229 8.65 -15.89 -10.60
C HIS A 229 8.11 -16.76 -11.75
N PHE A 230 7.83 -16.16 -12.91
CA PHE A 230 7.28 -16.85 -14.08
C PHE A 230 8.31 -17.26 -15.14
N GLY A 231 9.61 -17.05 -14.90
CA GLY A 231 10.69 -17.45 -15.82
C GLY A 231 10.68 -16.70 -17.15
N LEU A 232 10.34 -15.40 -17.12
CA LEU A 232 10.41 -14.53 -18.29
C LEU A 232 11.83 -14.02 -18.52
N SER A 233 12.07 -13.43 -19.70
CA SER A 233 13.41 -13.06 -20.15
C SER A 233 13.42 -11.64 -20.73
N PRO A 234 13.29 -10.59 -19.90
CA PRO A 234 13.46 -9.21 -20.37
C PRO A 234 14.87 -9.01 -20.91
N LEU A 235 15.00 -8.14 -21.91
CA LEU A 235 16.27 -7.66 -22.46
C LEU A 235 16.74 -6.37 -21.76
N GLY A 236 15.86 -5.77 -20.95
CA GLY A 236 16.11 -4.55 -20.19
C GLY A 236 15.07 -3.44 -20.45
N PRO A 237 15.20 -2.29 -19.77
CA PRO A 237 14.36 -1.12 -20.01
C PRO A 237 14.84 -0.28 -21.22
N PHE A 238 13.95 0.56 -21.78
CA PHE A 238 14.26 1.41 -22.94
C PHE A 238 15.22 2.58 -22.69
N TYR A 239 15.48 2.96 -21.43
CA TYR A 239 16.36 4.07 -21.07
C TYR A 239 17.82 3.66 -20.84
N ARG A 240 18.19 2.46 -21.28
CA ARG A 240 19.60 2.04 -21.43
C ARG A 240 20.17 2.47 -22.78
#